data_AF-G5ZX84-F1
#
_entry.id   AF-G5ZX84-F1
#
_cell.length_a   1.000
_cell.length_b   1.000
_cell.length_c   1.000
_cell.angle_alpha   90.00
_cell.angle_beta   90.00
_cell.angle_gamma   90.00
#
_symmetry.space_group_name_H-M   'P 1'
#
loop_
_entity.id
_entity.type
_entity.pdbx_description
1 polymer ?
#
loop_
_entity_poly.entity_id
_entity_poly.type
_entity_poly.pdbx_seq_one_letter_code
_entity_poly.pdbx_strand_id
1 'polypeptide(L)'
;MTDDYKPCFDLFVGIDWSGAKGPRQPGLSVFAAGPGQDAPERISPPEGRYWSRQAILDYLRDESAHKSVLAGIDFAFAYPVTDENSIHCGYFPGYTNSPETAHDLWALIDRVNEDRPDFYGGGIWDHPELAAYYNAPGRRRGAAFVSRRRLTEKLAKNVKSPSPTFNCVGPAGVGTGSLAGMRALHQLSALAYIWPFDNSETASRSLHLVEIFPSYYFALAGINAVNGAHGQRENINQALAHFGSAPVCADFQANGPDHDEADALVSAAALRWFAVQPDMWSVPSDARAEGWIFGVKSAKP
;
A
#
# COMPACT_ATOMS: atom_id res chain seq x y z
N MET A 1 13.12 -7.83 30.37
CA MET A 1 13.84 -6.70 29.77
C MET A 1 13.52 -6.74 28.30
N THR A 2 12.42 -6.11 27.92
CA THR A 2 12.06 -5.90 26.51
C THR A 2 12.54 -4.49 26.21
N ASP A 3 13.67 -4.37 25.51
CA ASP A 3 14.00 -3.12 24.86
C ASP A 3 12.85 -2.79 23.91
N ASP A 4 12.05 -1.79 24.28
CA ASP A 4 11.07 -1.16 23.40
C ASP A 4 11.86 -0.49 22.27
N TYR A 5 12.23 -1.27 21.26
CA TYR A 5 12.74 -0.74 20.00
C TYR A 5 11.60 0.05 19.35
N LYS A 6 11.51 1.34 19.66
CA LYS A 6 10.78 2.29 18.83
C LYS A 6 11.66 2.59 17.63
N PRO A 7 11.26 2.20 16.41
CA PRO A 7 12.01 2.62 15.24
C PRO A 7 11.93 4.15 15.15
N CYS A 8 13.08 4.81 15.15
CA CYS A 8 13.19 6.21 14.81
C CYS A 8 13.43 6.29 13.29
N PHE A 9 12.58 7.02 12.58
CA PHE A 9 12.69 7.19 11.12
C PHE A 9 13.11 8.62 10.81
N ASP A 10 14.02 8.75 9.85
CA ASP A 10 14.52 10.02 9.33
C ASP A 10 13.73 10.46 8.08
N LEU A 11 12.98 9.54 7.46
CA LEU A 11 12.22 9.79 6.24
C LEU A 11 10.92 9.01 6.22
N PHE A 12 9.82 9.70 5.92
CA PHE A 12 8.48 9.14 5.77
C PHE A 12 8.03 9.32 4.33
N VAL A 13 7.90 8.23 3.57
CA VAL A 13 7.63 8.28 2.14
C VAL A 13 6.22 7.77 1.87
N GLY A 14 5.34 8.64 1.39
CA GLY A 14 4.01 8.27 0.90
C GLY A 14 4.06 8.01 -0.60
N ILE A 15 3.55 6.85 -1.03
CA ILE A 15 3.58 6.42 -2.43
C ILE A 15 2.17 6.04 -2.88
N ASP A 16 1.64 6.83 -3.81
CA ASP A 16 0.45 6.42 -4.54
C ASP A 16 0.85 5.46 -5.68
N TRP A 17 0.12 4.36 -5.80
CA TRP A 17 0.58 3.18 -6.53
C TRP A 17 -0.37 2.75 -7.65
N SER A 18 0.16 2.66 -8.86
CA SER A 18 -0.61 2.21 -10.03
C SER A 18 -0.19 0.83 -10.51
N GLY A 19 -1.20 -0.02 -10.72
CA GLY A 19 -1.07 -1.29 -11.44
C GLY A 19 -1.26 -1.21 -12.95
N ALA A 20 -1.43 0.00 -13.51
CA ALA A 20 -1.65 0.18 -14.93
C ALA A 20 -0.51 -0.41 -15.78
N LYS A 21 -0.86 -0.88 -16.98
CA LYS A 21 0.09 -1.52 -17.89
C LYS A 21 1.00 -0.45 -18.52
N GLY A 22 2.30 -0.73 -18.55
CA GLY A 22 3.29 0.09 -19.23
C GLY A 22 4.44 0.56 -18.33
N PRO A 23 5.47 1.19 -18.93
CA PRO A 23 6.75 1.43 -18.29
C PRO A 23 6.73 2.58 -17.30
N ARG A 24 5.87 3.57 -17.51
CA ARG A 24 5.73 4.76 -16.65
C ARG A 24 4.26 5.11 -16.52
N GLN A 25 3.81 5.52 -15.34
CA GLN A 25 2.39 5.74 -15.06
C GLN A 25 2.13 7.14 -14.50
N PRO A 26 1.09 7.84 -14.99
CA PRO A 26 0.72 9.15 -14.47
C PRO A 26 0.09 9.10 -13.08
N GLY A 27 -0.41 7.92 -12.65
CA GLY A 27 -0.91 7.67 -11.30
C GLY A 27 0.11 7.04 -10.37
N LEU A 28 1.40 7.31 -10.59
CA LEU A 28 2.45 7.00 -9.62
C LEU A 28 2.98 8.32 -9.09
N SER A 29 2.95 8.49 -7.77
CA SER A 29 3.40 9.70 -7.09
C SER A 29 4.19 9.36 -5.84
N VAL A 30 5.18 10.19 -5.52
CA VAL A 30 6.05 10.02 -4.35
C VAL A 30 6.18 11.36 -3.64
N PHE A 31 5.86 11.37 -2.36
CA PHE A 31 6.12 12.48 -1.45
C PHE A 31 6.91 12.00 -0.24
N ALA A 32 7.77 12.85 0.30
CA ALA A 32 8.56 12.53 1.47
C ALA A 32 8.48 13.62 2.54
N ALA A 33 8.41 13.21 3.79
CA ALA A 33 8.49 14.08 4.95
C ALA A 33 9.71 13.71 5.79
N GLY A 34 10.45 14.71 6.26
CA GLY A 34 11.43 14.54 7.35
C GLY A 34 10.75 14.58 8.73
N PRO A 35 11.52 14.42 9.83
CA PRO A 35 11.03 14.65 11.18
C PRO A 35 10.51 16.09 11.35
N GLY A 36 9.71 16.31 12.39
CA GLY A 36 9.12 17.63 12.67
C GLY A 36 7.75 17.78 12.02
N GLN A 37 7.45 18.98 11.52
CA GLN A 37 6.11 19.37 11.10
C GLN A 37 6.07 19.98 9.69
N ASP A 38 7.18 20.09 8.98
CA ASP A 38 7.18 20.68 7.63
C ASP A 38 6.30 19.88 6.67
N ALA A 39 5.71 20.57 5.70
CA ALA A 39 4.88 19.94 4.67
C ALA A 39 5.71 18.90 3.91
N PRO A 40 5.15 17.72 3.58
CA PRO A 40 5.84 16.75 2.74
C PRO A 40 6.22 17.35 1.38
N GLU A 41 7.41 17.00 0.90
CA GLU A 41 7.97 17.49 -0.36
C GLU A 41 7.70 16.50 -1.50
N ARG A 42 7.43 17.04 -2.70
CA ARG A 42 7.26 16.24 -3.91
C ARG A 42 8.61 15.69 -4.37
N ILE A 43 8.69 14.38 -4.59
CA ILE A 43 9.87 13.75 -5.17
C ILE A 43 9.65 13.55 -6.66
N SER A 44 10.55 14.10 -7.48
CA SER A 44 10.47 14.02 -8.93
C SER A 44 11.04 12.69 -9.44
N PRO A 45 10.44 12.08 -10.48
CA PRO A 45 11.03 10.91 -11.12
C PRO A 45 12.41 11.25 -11.69
N PRO A 46 13.36 10.31 -11.68
CA PRO A 46 14.72 10.55 -12.20
C PRO A 46 14.74 10.82 -13.71
N GLU A 47 13.76 10.27 -14.44
CA GLU A 47 13.66 10.41 -15.89
C GLU A 47 12.23 10.70 -16.36
N GLY A 48 12.08 11.76 -17.15
CA GLY A 48 10.82 12.12 -17.79
C GLY A 48 9.77 12.69 -16.82
N ARG A 49 8.50 12.62 -17.22
CA ARG A 49 7.39 13.23 -16.47
C ARG A 49 6.80 12.30 -15.41
N TYR A 50 6.87 10.99 -15.61
CA TYR A 50 6.11 10.00 -14.85
C TYR A 50 7.04 8.94 -14.27
N TRP A 51 6.74 8.49 -13.06
CA TRP A 51 7.48 7.41 -12.40
C TRP A 51 7.31 6.08 -13.14
N SER A 52 8.39 5.29 -13.17
CA SER A 52 8.29 3.83 -13.33
C SER A 52 8.26 3.18 -11.96
N ARG A 53 7.69 1.98 -11.86
CA ARG A 53 7.73 1.21 -10.61
C ARG A 53 9.16 0.86 -10.20
N GLN A 54 10.02 0.50 -11.17
CA GLN A 54 11.44 0.27 -10.91
C GLN A 54 12.13 1.51 -10.32
N ALA A 55 11.88 2.71 -10.86
CA ALA A 55 12.50 3.93 -10.36
C ALA A 55 12.08 4.24 -8.91
N ILE A 56 10.84 3.93 -8.52
CA ILE A 56 10.41 4.04 -7.11
C ILE A 56 11.20 3.08 -6.22
N LEU A 57 11.39 1.83 -6.67
CA LEU A 57 12.14 0.82 -5.93
C LEU A 57 13.62 1.23 -5.78
N ASP A 58 14.20 1.80 -6.82
CA ASP A 58 15.57 2.32 -6.80
C ASP A 58 15.69 3.53 -5.87
N TYR A 59 14.74 4.47 -5.91
CA TYR A 59 14.67 5.59 -4.97
C TYR A 59 14.61 5.12 -3.51
N LEU A 60 13.75 4.15 -3.19
CA LEU A 60 13.66 3.60 -1.83
C LEU A 60 14.96 2.92 -1.41
N ARG A 61 15.62 2.19 -2.33
CA ARG A 61 16.93 1.57 -2.06
C ARG A 61 17.97 2.64 -1.73
N ASP A 62 18.07 3.67 -2.55
CA ASP A 62 19.08 4.72 -2.42
C ASP A 62 18.87 5.54 -1.13
N GLU A 63 17.63 5.94 -0.81
CA GLU A 63 17.35 6.66 0.44
C GLU A 63 17.66 5.80 1.67
N SER A 64 17.29 4.51 1.64
CA SER A 64 17.51 3.59 2.75
C SER A 64 18.99 3.23 2.97
N ALA A 65 19.88 3.51 2.02
CA ALA A 65 21.32 3.37 2.22
C ALA A 65 21.88 4.43 3.18
N HIS A 66 21.14 5.53 3.40
CA HIS A 66 21.61 6.69 4.16
C HIS A 66 20.69 7.09 5.32
N LYS A 67 19.42 6.67 5.30
CA LYS A 67 18.39 7.08 6.25
C LYS A 67 17.62 5.88 6.76
N SER A 68 17.05 5.99 7.96
CA SER A 68 15.96 5.13 8.39
C SER A 68 14.67 5.58 7.71
N VAL A 69 14.10 4.76 6.83
CA VAL A 69 12.96 5.10 5.96
C VAL A 69 11.73 4.28 6.33
N LEU A 70 10.61 4.94 6.58
CA LEU A 70 9.28 4.33 6.60
C LEU A 70 8.54 4.70 5.32
N ALA A 71 8.32 3.73 4.43
CA ALA A 71 7.61 3.92 3.18
C ALA A 71 6.25 3.22 3.20
N GLY A 72 5.20 4.00 2.93
CA GLY A 72 3.84 3.52 2.76
C GLY A 72 3.47 3.45 1.29
N ILE A 73 2.94 2.32 0.84
CA ILE A 73 2.56 2.12 -0.57
C ILE A 73 1.08 1.76 -0.70
N ASP A 74 0.35 2.48 -1.56
CA ASP A 74 -1.11 2.34 -1.72
C ASP A 74 -1.52 1.10 -2.54
N PHE A 75 -1.36 -0.07 -1.96
CA PHE A 75 -1.96 -1.31 -2.44
C PHE A 75 -2.07 -2.33 -1.30
N ALA A 76 -2.90 -3.36 -1.49
CA ALA A 76 -3.01 -4.43 -0.51
C ALA A 76 -1.81 -5.38 -0.57
N PHE A 77 -1.07 -5.52 0.53
CA PHE A 77 0.15 -6.33 0.55
C PHE A 77 -0.11 -7.84 0.46
N ALA A 78 -1.30 -8.31 0.82
CA ALA A 78 -1.68 -9.71 0.69
C ALA A 78 -3.20 -9.89 0.50
N TYR A 79 -3.60 -11.15 0.27
CA TYR A 79 -5.01 -11.54 0.16
C TYR A 79 -5.58 -11.99 1.51
N PRO A 80 -6.91 -11.97 1.70
CA PRO A 80 -7.53 -12.58 2.87
C PRO A 80 -7.26 -14.09 2.91
N VAL A 81 -6.99 -14.60 4.11
CA VAL A 81 -6.79 -16.04 4.38
C VAL A 81 -8.00 -16.71 5.03
N THR A 82 -9.04 -15.93 5.33
CA THR A 82 -10.31 -16.41 5.90
C THR A 82 -11.47 -16.20 4.94
N ASP A 83 -12.48 -17.07 5.04
CA ASP A 83 -13.74 -16.93 4.29
C ASP A 83 -14.72 -15.95 4.98
N GLU A 84 -15.93 -15.84 4.44
CA GLU A 84 -17.01 -15.03 5.03
C GLU A 84 -17.45 -15.47 6.43
N ASN A 85 -17.23 -16.73 6.79
CA ASN A 85 -17.53 -17.30 8.10
C ASN A 85 -16.32 -17.21 9.06
N SER A 86 -15.25 -16.52 8.66
CA SER A 86 -14.00 -16.39 9.40
C SER A 86 -13.26 -17.71 9.61
N ILE A 87 -13.46 -18.69 8.72
CA ILE A 87 -12.73 -19.96 8.70
C ILE A 87 -11.49 -19.79 7.83
N HIS A 88 -10.33 -20.24 8.33
CA HIS A 88 -9.09 -20.22 7.58
C HIS A 88 -9.17 -21.15 6.36
N CYS A 89 -8.96 -20.58 5.17
CA CYS A 89 -9.04 -21.28 3.87
C CYS A 89 -7.86 -20.97 2.94
N GLY A 90 -6.86 -20.22 3.42
CA GLY A 90 -5.71 -19.79 2.63
C GLY A 90 -6.04 -18.73 1.59
N TYR A 91 -5.01 -18.29 0.86
CA TYR A 91 -5.16 -17.24 -0.16
C TYR A 91 -6.00 -17.71 -1.35
N PHE A 92 -5.86 -18.97 -1.79
CA PHE A 92 -6.57 -19.55 -2.92
C PHE A 92 -7.27 -20.88 -2.53
N PRO A 93 -8.48 -20.83 -1.95
CA PRO A 93 -9.17 -22.02 -1.46
C PRO A 93 -9.40 -23.07 -2.54
N GLY A 94 -8.82 -24.26 -2.37
CA GLY A 94 -8.92 -25.38 -3.32
C GLY A 94 -7.82 -25.41 -4.38
N TYR A 95 -6.89 -24.45 -4.40
CA TYR A 95 -5.69 -24.52 -5.23
C TYR A 95 -4.60 -25.34 -4.51
N THR A 96 -4.13 -26.43 -5.14
CA THR A 96 -3.20 -27.39 -4.52
C THR A 96 -1.88 -26.75 -4.09
N ASN A 97 -1.41 -25.73 -4.81
CA ASN A 97 -0.14 -25.04 -4.52
C ASN A 97 -0.37 -23.65 -3.93
N SER A 98 -1.42 -23.48 -3.12
CA SER A 98 -1.69 -22.21 -2.45
C SER A 98 -0.49 -21.81 -1.57
N PRO A 99 -0.08 -20.52 -1.56
CA PRO A 99 1.02 -20.07 -0.72
C PRO A 99 0.64 -20.17 0.77
N GLU A 100 1.64 -20.46 1.61
CA GLU A 100 1.47 -20.60 3.07
C GLU A 100 1.76 -19.27 3.80
N THR A 101 2.69 -18.47 3.27
CA THR A 101 3.06 -17.16 3.82
C THR A 101 2.86 -16.04 2.80
N ALA A 102 2.90 -14.79 3.26
CA ALA A 102 2.85 -13.63 2.35
C ALA A 102 4.06 -13.57 1.42
N HIS A 103 5.25 -13.97 1.89
CA HIS A 103 6.44 -14.09 1.03
C HIS A 103 6.26 -15.14 -0.06
N ASP A 104 5.66 -16.29 0.25
CA ASP A 104 5.32 -17.30 -0.75
C ASP A 104 4.29 -16.77 -1.76
N LEU A 105 3.34 -15.97 -1.29
CA LEU A 105 2.36 -15.30 -2.14
C LEU A 105 3.06 -14.34 -3.11
N TRP A 106 3.95 -13.48 -2.62
CA TRP A 106 4.69 -12.54 -3.47
C TRP A 106 5.55 -13.26 -4.50
N ALA A 107 6.23 -14.33 -4.10
CA ALA A 107 7.01 -15.19 -5.01
C ALA A 107 6.15 -15.88 -6.07
N LEU A 108 4.95 -16.37 -5.69
CA LEU A 108 3.99 -16.95 -6.63
C LEU A 108 3.52 -15.89 -7.65
N ILE A 109 3.12 -14.71 -7.17
CA ILE A 109 2.63 -13.63 -8.04
C ILE A 109 3.71 -13.16 -9.00
N ASP A 110 4.97 -13.03 -8.55
CA ASP A 110 6.06 -12.63 -9.42
C ASP A 110 6.36 -13.71 -10.48
N ARG A 111 6.48 -14.98 -10.08
CA ARG A 111 6.69 -16.10 -11.00
C ARG A 111 5.61 -16.20 -12.07
N VAL A 112 4.33 -16.07 -11.71
CA VAL A 112 3.21 -16.14 -12.66
C VAL A 112 3.24 -15.00 -13.69
N ASN A 113 3.96 -13.91 -13.38
CA ASN A 113 4.05 -12.71 -14.22
C ASN A 113 5.48 -12.44 -14.71
N GLU A 114 6.37 -13.43 -14.69
CA GLU A 114 7.80 -13.25 -15.02
C GLU A 114 8.02 -12.71 -16.44
N ASP A 115 7.15 -13.08 -17.38
CA ASP A 115 7.17 -12.64 -18.78
C ASP A 115 6.57 -11.24 -18.98
N ARG A 116 6.02 -10.64 -17.92
CA ARG A 116 5.37 -9.32 -17.97
C ARG A 116 6.36 -8.24 -17.55
N PRO A 117 6.66 -7.27 -18.42
CA PRO A 117 7.59 -6.20 -18.10
C PRO A 117 7.01 -5.25 -17.04
N ASP A 118 7.86 -4.36 -16.56
CA ASP A 118 7.51 -3.21 -15.73
C ASP A 118 6.85 -3.54 -14.39
N PHE A 119 6.93 -4.79 -13.89
CA PHE A 119 6.14 -5.33 -12.75
C PHE A 119 4.66 -5.56 -13.05
N TYR A 120 4.20 -5.50 -14.32
CA TYR A 120 2.78 -5.66 -14.61
C TYR A 120 2.27 -7.03 -14.12
N GLY A 121 1.18 -7.02 -13.34
CA GLY A 121 0.67 -8.23 -12.67
C GLY A 121 -0.52 -8.90 -13.37
N GLY A 122 -0.93 -8.40 -14.54
CA GLY A 122 -2.14 -8.87 -15.23
C GLY A 122 -2.01 -10.22 -15.95
N GLY A 123 -0.82 -10.83 -16.00
CA GLY A 123 -0.61 -12.15 -16.60
C GLY A 123 -1.33 -13.26 -15.83
N ILE A 124 -1.54 -13.08 -14.52
CA ILE A 124 -2.30 -14.02 -13.69
C ILE A 124 -3.73 -14.26 -14.17
N TRP A 125 -4.33 -13.32 -14.90
CA TRP A 125 -5.69 -13.44 -15.42
C TRP A 125 -5.83 -14.44 -16.57
N ASP A 126 -4.71 -14.88 -17.14
CA ASP A 126 -4.65 -15.93 -18.17
C ASP A 126 -4.19 -17.28 -17.58
N HIS A 127 -3.88 -17.34 -16.27
CA HIS A 127 -3.43 -18.57 -15.60
C HIS A 127 -4.59 -19.58 -15.49
N PRO A 128 -4.39 -20.87 -15.84
CA PRO A 128 -5.46 -21.86 -15.95
C PRO A 128 -6.28 -22.06 -14.66
N GLU A 129 -5.63 -22.00 -13.50
CA GLU A 129 -6.29 -22.17 -12.19
C GLU A 129 -6.53 -20.84 -11.47
N LEU A 130 -5.49 -20.01 -11.30
CA LEU A 130 -5.55 -18.77 -10.52
C LEU A 130 -6.47 -17.70 -11.12
N ALA A 131 -6.71 -17.67 -12.43
CA ALA A 131 -7.64 -16.70 -13.02
C ALA A 131 -9.07 -16.82 -12.46
N ALA A 132 -9.46 -18.01 -11.96
CA ALA A 132 -10.77 -18.27 -11.40
C ALA A 132 -11.09 -17.41 -10.15
N TYR A 133 -10.09 -16.88 -9.45
CA TYR A 133 -10.28 -16.13 -8.21
C TYR A 133 -10.49 -14.63 -8.41
N TYR A 134 -10.30 -14.09 -9.62
CA TYR A 134 -10.27 -12.66 -9.88
C TYR A 134 -11.53 -12.14 -10.57
N ASN A 135 -11.93 -10.93 -10.22
CA ASN A 135 -12.80 -10.12 -11.06
C ASN A 135 -11.90 -9.19 -11.90
N ALA A 136 -11.55 -9.64 -13.11
CA ALA A 136 -10.50 -9.08 -13.95
C ALA A 136 -11.03 -8.26 -15.14
N PRO A 137 -10.20 -7.36 -15.72
CA PRO A 137 -10.55 -6.59 -16.92
C PRO A 137 -10.98 -7.47 -18.11
N GLY A 138 -11.72 -6.87 -19.03
CA GLY A 138 -12.20 -7.57 -20.23
C GLY A 138 -13.39 -8.50 -19.98
N ARG A 139 -14.22 -8.21 -18.97
CA ARG A 139 -15.38 -9.04 -18.54
C ARG A 139 -14.98 -10.44 -18.08
N ARG A 140 -13.77 -10.59 -17.53
CA ARG A 140 -13.23 -11.86 -17.02
C ARG A 140 -13.52 -11.97 -15.53
N ARG A 141 -14.71 -12.46 -15.18
CA ARG A 141 -15.03 -12.78 -13.79
C ARG A 141 -14.87 -14.27 -13.57
N GLY A 142 -13.86 -14.65 -12.78
CA GLY A 142 -13.58 -16.05 -12.47
C GLY A 142 -14.69 -16.70 -11.63
N ALA A 143 -14.87 -18.01 -11.79
CA ALA A 143 -15.94 -18.75 -11.14
C ALA A 143 -15.76 -18.89 -9.60
N ALA A 144 -14.52 -18.77 -9.11
CA ALA A 144 -14.18 -18.80 -7.69
C ALA A 144 -14.05 -17.40 -7.07
N PHE A 145 -14.34 -16.32 -7.81
CA PHE A 145 -14.26 -14.97 -7.28
C PHE A 145 -15.32 -14.77 -6.19
N VAL A 146 -14.84 -14.46 -4.99
CA VAL A 146 -15.64 -14.06 -3.84
C VAL A 146 -15.08 -12.75 -3.29
N SER A 147 -15.97 -11.86 -2.85
CA SER A 147 -15.61 -10.57 -2.26
C SER A 147 -15.12 -10.72 -0.80
N ARG A 148 -14.18 -11.64 -0.55
CA ARG A 148 -13.55 -11.85 0.77
C ARG A 148 -12.83 -10.59 1.22
N ARG A 149 -12.82 -10.36 2.53
CA ARG A 149 -12.28 -9.17 3.18
C ARG A 149 -11.29 -9.56 4.25
N ARG A 150 -10.15 -8.86 4.27
CA ARG A 150 -9.19 -8.94 5.37
C ARG A 150 -9.77 -8.29 6.62
N LEU A 151 -9.29 -8.67 7.79
CA LEU A 151 -9.68 -8.08 9.07
C LEU A 151 -9.45 -6.57 9.09
N THR A 152 -8.30 -6.09 8.59
CA THR A 152 -8.01 -4.66 8.49
C THR A 152 -9.06 -3.91 7.68
N GLU A 153 -9.54 -4.48 6.57
CA GLU A 153 -10.57 -3.90 5.71
C GLU A 153 -11.95 -3.87 6.39
N LYS A 154 -12.28 -4.94 7.13
CA LYS A 154 -13.51 -5.03 7.92
C LYS A 154 -13.56 -3.93 8.99
N LEU A 155 -12.43 -3.64 9.65
CA LEU A 155 -12.33 -2.58 10.65
C LEU A 155 -12.29 -1.18 10.01
N ALA A 156 -11.51 -1.00 8.95
CA ALA A 156 -11.39 0.27 8.23
C ALA A 156 -12.75 0.75 7.70
N LYS A 157 -13.65 -0.18 7.34
CA LYS A 157 -15.01 0.11 6.85
C LYS A 157 -15.82 1.07 7.73
N ASN A 158 -15.55 1.12 9.04
CA ASN A 158 -16.23 2.06 9.95
C ASN A 158 -15.89 3.53 9.67
N VAL A 159 -14.77 3.80 8.99
CA VAL A 159 -14.31 5.12 8.57
C VAL A 159 -14.38 5.23 7.05
N LYS A 160 -13.74 4.30 6.33
CA LYS A 160 -13.74 4.22 4.87
C LYS A 160 -13.58 2.76 4.43
N SER A 161 -14.50 2.26 3.61
CA SER A 161 -14.41 0.90 3.07
C SER A 161 -13.42 0.83 1.90
N PRO A 162 -12.36 0.02 1.96
CA PRO A 162 -11.56 -0.31 0.79
C PRO A 162 -12.32 -1.30 -0.13
N SER A 163 -11.85 -1.49 -1.36
CA SER A 163 -12.36 -2.53 -2.27
C SER A 163 -11.74 -3.90 -2.01
N PRO A 164 -12.37 -5.02 -2.40
CA PRO A 164 -11.81 -6.35 -2.19
C PRO A 164 -10.55 -6.53 -3.02
N THR A 165 -9.53 -7.19 -2.47
CA THR A 165 -8.21 -7.36 -3.09
C THR A 165 -8.21 -8.18 -4.37
N PHE A 166 -9.17 -9.08 -4.56
CA PHE A 166 -9.35 -9.83 -5.80
C PHE A 166 -10.10 -9.05 -6.90
N ASN A 167 -10.63 -7.85 -6.60
CA ASN A 167 -11.33 -7.03 -7.58
C ASN A 167 -10.35 -6.12 -8.35
N CYS A 168 -10.14 -6.44 -9.62
CA CYS A 168 -9.19 -5.76 -10.52
C CYS A 168 -9.89 -4.82 -11.53
N VAL A 169 -11.16 -4.48 -11.31
CA VAL A 169 -11.98 -3.65 -12.21
C VAL A 169 -12.65 -2.50 -11.49
N GLY A 170 -12.89 -1.43 -12.24
CA GLY A 170 -13.56 -0.22 -11.77
C GLY A 170 -12.59 0.76 -11.10
N PRO A 171 -13.04 2.01 -10.87
CA PRO A 171 -12.21 3.09 -10.35
C PRO A 171 -11.69 2.81 -8.94
N ALA A 172 -12.44 2.07 -8.12
CA ALA A 172 -12.01 1.66 -6.79
C ALA A 172 -11.25 0.30 -6.78
N GLY A 173 -10.95 -0.29 -7.95
CA GLY A 173 -10.37 -1.63 -8.03
C GLY A 173 -8.90 -1.67 -7.59
N VAL A 174 -8.64 -2.21 -6.40
CA VAL A 174 -7.28 -2.30 -5.83
C VAL A 174 -6.47 -3.49 -6.35
N GLY A 175 -7.11 -4.50 -6.95
CA GLY A 175 -6.47 -5.78 -7.25
C GLY A 175 -5.37 -5.69 -8.30
N THR A 176 -5.53 -4.86 -9.32
CA THR A 176 -4.49 -4.66 -10.35
C THR A 176 -3.23 -4.01 -9.76
N GLY A 177 -3.42 -2.98 -8.91
CA GLY A 177 -2.34 -2.34 -8.16
C GLY A 177 -1.65 -3.31 -7.21
N SER A 178 -2.42 -4.14 -6.50
CA SER A 178 -1.91 -5.13 -5.56
C SER A 178 -1.08 -6.22 -6.23
N LEU A 179 -1.49 -6.70 -7.41
CA LEU A 179 -0.70 -7.65 -8.20
C LEU A 179 0.65 -7.05 -8.61
N ALA A 180 0.65 -5.81 -9.09
CA ALA A 180 1.88 -5.07 -9.40
C ALA A 180 2.76 -4.83 -8.16
N GLY A 181 2.13 -4.48 -7.03
CA GLY A 181 2.79 -4.18 -5.76
C GLY A 181 3.43 -5.42 -5.13
N MET A 182 2.77 -6.57 -5.15
CA MET A 182 3.33 -7.81 -4.62
C MET A 182 4.60 -8.26 -5.38
N ARG A 183 4.70 -7.99 -6.68
CA ARG A 183 5.95 -8.19 -7.43
C ARG A 183 7.07 -7.28 -6.93
N ALA A 184 6.73 -6.01 -6.64
CA ALA A 184 7.67 -5.08 -6.04
C ALA A 184 8.09 -5.49 -4.61
N LEU A 185 7.15 -5.98 -3.78
CA LEU A 185 7.46 -6.52 -2.45
C LEU A 185 8.40 -7.73 -2.54
N HIS A 186 8.18 -8.64 -3.50
CA HIS A 186 9.08 -9.77 -3.71
C HIS A 186 10.52 -9.30 -3.94
N GLN A 187 10.72 -8.30 -4.79
CA GLN A 187 12.06 -7.74 -5.04
C GLN A 187 12.63 -6.99 -3.82
N LEU A 188 11.81 -6.25 -3.08
CA LEU A 188 12.24 -5.48 -1.90
C LEU A 188 12.47 -6.36 -0.66
N SER A 189 11.95 -7.59 -0.62
CA SER A 189 12.05 -8.52 0.52
C SER A 189 13.49 -8.82 0.96
N ALA A 190 14.47 -8.68 0.07
CA ALA A 190 15.88 -8.86 0.40
C ALA A 190 16.51 -7.66 1.14
N LEU A 191 15.89 -6.47 1.03
CA LEU A 191 16.41 -5.19 1.51
C LEU A 191 15.60 -4.60 2.67
N ALA A 192 14.28 -4.82 2.68
CA ALA A 192 13.35 -4.14 3.57
C ALA A 192 12.84 -5.01 4.72
N TYR A 193 12.41 -4.38 5.80
CA TYR A 193 11.46 -4.94 6.76
C TYR A 193 10.04 -4.65 6.29
N ILE A 194 9.24 -5.67 6.02
CA ILE A 194 7.88 -5.54 5.48
C ILE A 194 6.88 -5.84 6.59
N TRP A 195 6.33 -4.80 7.21
CA TRP A 195 5.39 -4.92 8.31
C TRP A 195 3.96 -5.24 7.80
N PRO A 196 3.17 -6.05 8.52
CA PRO A 196 3.49 -6.81 9.73
C PRO A 196 3.96 -8.26 9.46
N PHE A 197 4.44 -8.55 8.25
CA PHE A 197 4.76 -9.91 7.82
C PHE A 197 6.11 -10.41 8.34
N ASP A 198 7.09 -9.51 8.35
CA ASP A 198 8.46 -9.79 8.74
C ASP A 198 8.64 -9.89 10.26
N ASN A 199 9.71 -10.58 10.66
CA ASN A 199 10.04 -10.83 12.07
C ASN A 199 11.23 -9.96 12.54
N SER A 200 11.67 -10.18 13.78
CA SER A 200 12.74 -9.41 14.42
C SER A 200 14.10 -9.51 13.71
N GLU A 201 14.36 -10.54 12.91
CA GLU A 201 15.64 -10.73 12.20
C GLU A 201 15.87 -9.63 11.16
N THR A 202 14.78 -9.14 10.56
CA THR A 202 14.80 -8.10 9.53
C THR A 202 14.51 -6.70 10.08
N ALA A 203 14.11 -6.58 11.35
CA ALA A 203 13.68 -5.31 11.95
C ALA A 203 14.79 -4.23 12.01
N SER A 204 16.06 -4.64 11.95
CA SER A 204 17.23 -3.75 11.91
C SER A 204 17.49 -3.13 10.52
N ARG A 205 16.79 -3.58 9.48
CA ARG A 205 16.87 -2.99 8.14
C ARG A 205 16.39 -1.53 8.18
N SER A 206 17.05 -0.68 7.41
CA SER A 206 16.76 0.75 7.35
C SER A 206 15.48 1.08 6.58
N LEU A 207 15.06 0.23 5.64
CA LEU A 207 13.81 0.40 4.90
C LEU A 207 12.68 -0.40 5.55
N HIS A 208 11.65 0.28 6.03
CA HIS A 208 10.42 -0.33 6.56
C HIS A 208 9.28 -0.04 5.59
N LEU A 209 8.58 -1.08 5.15
CA LEU A 209 7.42 -0.97 4.25
C LEU A 209 6.13 -1.24 5.00
N VAL A 210 5.12 -0.39 4.77
CA VAL A 210 3.76 -0.57 5.27
C VAL A 210 2.73 -0.38 4.16
N GLU A 211 1.61 -1.07 4.30
CA GLU A 211 0.42 -0.80 3.47
C GLU A 211 -0.28 0.47 3.96
N ILE A 212 -0.68 1.35 3.04
CA ILE A 212 -1.44 2.57 3.34
C ILE A 212 -2.78 2.56 2.60
N PHE A 213 -3.69 3.44 3.04
CA PHE A 213 -4.97 3.67 2.36
C PHE A 213 -5.32 5.17 2.42
N PRO A 214 -4.89 5.98 1.44
CA PRO A 214 -5.00 7.45 1.47
C PRO A 214 -6.43 7.94 1.69
N SER A 215 -7.41 7.32 1.03
CA SER A 215 -8.83 7.64 1.23
C SER A 215 -9.31 7.45 2.67
N TYR A 216 -8.70 6.55 3.45
CA TYR A 216 -8.98 6.40 4.89
C TYR A 216 -8.35 7.54 5.69
N TYR A 217 -7.15 8.00 5.34
CA TYR A 217 -6.51 9.15 5.98
C TYR A 217 -7.28 10.45 5.75
N PHE A 218 -7.76 10.69 4.53
CA PHE A 218 -8.67 11.81 4.25
C PHE A 218 -9.95 11.72 5.08
N ALA A 219 -10.55 10.53 5.19
CA ALA A 219 -11.75 10.33 5.98
C ALA A 219 -11.52 10.58 7.49
N LEU A 220 -10.37 10.18 8.04
CA LEU A 220 -9.98 10.53 9.43
C LEU A 220 -9.90 12.04 9.65
N ALA A 221 -9.41 12.77 8.64
CA ALA A 221 -9.39 14.23 8.64
C ALA A 221 -10.75 14.88 8.36
N GLY A 222 -11.84 14.10 8.25
CA GLY A 222 -13.19 14.60 8.00
C GLY A 222 -13.47 14.96 6.54
N ILE A 223 -12.66 14.47 5.60
CA ILE A 223 -12.77 14.79 4.16
C ILE A 223 -13.36 13.60 3.42
N ASN A 224 -14.47 13.86 2.73
CA ASN A 224 -15.05 12.90 1.80
C ASN A 224 -14.41 13.07 0.43
N ALA A 225 -13.47 12.19 0.08
CA ALA A 225 -12.82 12.13 -1.24
C ALA A 225 -13.81 11.67 -2.33
N VAL A 226 -14.68 12.59 -2.76
CA VAL A 226 -15.67 12.40 -3.82
C VAL A 226 -15.49 13.52 -4.83
N ASN A 227 -15.58 13.22 -6.13
CA ASN A 227 -15.45 14.19 -7.22
C ASN A 227 -14.15 15.04 -7.13
N GLY A 228 -13.03 14.42 -6.74
CA GLY A 228 -11.73 15.08 -6.66
C GLY A 228 -11.55 16.04 -5.48
N ALA A 229 -12.45 16.01 -4.48
CA ALA A 229 -12.36 16.88 -3.32
C ALA A 229 -11.02 16.77 -2.57
N HIS A 230 -10.43 15.58 -2.51
CA HIS A 230 -9.13 15.35 -1.86
C HIS A 230 -7.97 16.06 -2.56
N GLY A 231 -8.11 16.39 -3.85
CA GLY A 231 -7.12 17.17 -4.60
C GLY A 231 -7.20 18.69 -4.38
N GLN A 232 -8.24 19.19 -3.71
CA GLN A 232 -8.39 20.62 -3.44
C GLN A 232 -7.44 21.05 -2.32
N ARG A 233 -6.69 22.14 -2.55
CA ARG A 233 -5.64 22.64 -1.65
C ARG A 233 -6.14 22.85 -0.21
N GLU A 234 -7.35 23.35 -0.04
CA GLU A 234 -7.96 23.57 1.27
C GLU A 234 -8.20 22.25 2.01
N ASN A 235 -8.66 21.22 1.31
CA ASN A 235 -8.86 19.88 1.89
C ASN A 235 -7.51 19.19 2.16
N ILE A 236 -6.52 19.35 1.28
CA ILE A 236 -5.15 18.87 1.55
C ILE A 236 -4.60 19.52 2.82
N ASN A 237 -4.74 20.84 2.98
CA ASN A 237 -4.28 21.55 4.17
C ASN A 237 -5.05 21.15 5.44
N GLN A 238 -6.35 20.85 5.33
CA GLN A 238 -7.12 20.28 6.43
C GLN A 238 -6.57 18.90 6.83
N ALA A 239 -6.27 18.03 5.87
CA ALA A 239 -5.67 16.72 6.12
C ALA A 239 -4.27 16.83 6.74
N LEU A 240 -3.41 17.69 6.20
CA LEU A 240 -2.09 17.96 6.74
C LEU A 240 -2.15 18.45 8.19
N ALA A 241 -3.05 19.40 8.49
CA ALA A 241 -3.24 19.89 9.85
C ALA A 241 -3.72 18.79 10.81
N HIS A 242 -4.60 17.89 10.36
CA HIS A 242 -5.03 16.73 11.14
C HIS A 242 -3.86 15.82 11.52
N PHE A 243 -2.88 15.64 10.62
CA PHE A 243 -1.65 14.87 10.87
C PHE A 243 -0.47 15.73 11.36
N GLY A 244 -0.74 16.91 11.92
CA GLY A 244 0.27 17.77 12.55
C GLY A 244 1.34 18.32 11.60
N SER A 245 1.00 18.49 10.33
CA SER A 245 1.90 19.00 9.28
C SER A 245 1.52 20.41 8.83
N ALA A 246 2.52 21.21 8.49
CA ALA A 246 2.39 22.53 7.91
C ALA A 246 1.65 22.45 6.56
N PRO A 247 0.91 23.50 6.17
CA PRO A 247 0.18 23.52 4.91
C PRO A 247 1.13 23.57 3.70
N VAL A 248 0.64 23.14 2.54
CA VAL A 248 1.31 23.38 1.27
C VAL A 248 1.33 24.86 0.91
N CYS A 249 2.24 25.26 0.02
CA CYS A 249 2.32 26.62 -0.51
C CYS A 249 1.04 27.04 -1.25
N ALA A 250 0.85 28.36 -1.40
CA ALA A 250 -0.38 28.94 -1.94
C ALA A 250 -0.66 28.54 -3.40
N ASP A 251 0.38 28.24 -4.17
CA ASP A 251 0.34 27.86 -5.58
C ASP A 251 0.37 26.34 -5.80
N PHE A 252 0.36 25.53 -4.73
CA PHE A 252 0.35 24.07 -4.85
C PHE A 252 -0.90 23.56 -5.57
N GLN A 253 -0.68 22.65 -6.51
CA GLN A 253 -1.71 21.90 -7.23
C GLN A 253 -1.33 20.41 -7.26
N ALA A 254 -2.26 19.57 -6.80
CA ALA A 254 -2.12 18.12 -6.89
C ALA A 254 -2.34 17.65 -8.34
N ASN A 255 -1.33 17.01 -8.92
CA ASN A 255 -1.39 16.41 -10.25
C ASN A 255 -1.76 14.92 -10.19
N GLY A 256 -1.97 14.34 -11.38
CA GLY A 256 -2.35 12.95 -11.57
C GLY A 256 -3.78 12.81 -12.12
N PRO A 257 -4.12 11.68 -12.76
CA PRO A 257 -5.46 11.43 -13.28
C PRO A 257 -6.57 11.45 -12.21
N ASP A 258 -6.27 11.13 -10.95
CA ASP A 258 -7.25 11.13 -9.83
C ASP A 258 -6.73 11.91 -8.60
N HIS A 259 -5.88 12.91 -8.83
CA HIS A 259 -5.18 13.66 -7.77
C HIS A 259 -4.23 12.80 -6.92
N ASP A 260 -3.59 11.85 -7.58
CA ASP A 260 -2.59 10.88 -7.08
C ASP A 260 -1.50 11.54 -6.20
N GLU A 261 -1.12 12.78 -6.52
CA GLU A 261 -0.18 13.54 -5.68
C GLU A 261 -0.72 13.90 -4.30
N ALA A 262 -2.03 14.17 -4.17
CA ALA A 262 -2.64 14.46 -2.87
C ALA A 262 -2.62 13.23 -1.95
N ASP A 263 -2.84 12.05 -2.52
CA ASP A 263 -2.83 10.77 -1.81
C ASP A 263 -1.43 10.44 -1.26
N ALA A 264 -0.39 10.54 -2.10
CA ALA A 264 0.99 10.38 -1.68
C ALA A 264 1.41 11.42 -0.61
N LEU A 265 1.05 12.69 -0.83
CA LEU A 265 1.38 13.80 0.07
C LEU A 265 0.79 13.61 1.46
N VAL A 266 -0.52 13.37 1.55
CA VAL A 266 -1.20 13.19 2.85
C VAL A 266 -0.72 11.92 3.54
N SER A 267 -0.41 10.87 2.78
CA SER A 267 0.13 9.63 3.33
C SER A 267 1.51 9.82 3.95
N ALA A 268 2.40 10.60 3.35
CA ALA A 268 3.71 10.91 3.95
C ALA A 268 3.57 11.61 5.32
N ALA A 269 2.64 12.56 5.44
CA ALA A 269 2.31 13.21 6.72
C ALA A 269 1.70 12.23 7.73
N ALA A 270 0.76 11.39 7.29
CA ALA A 270 0.11 10.39 8.13
C ALA A 270 1.09 9.34 8.66
N LEU A 271 2.02 8.85 7.84
CA LEU A 271 3.09 7.95 8.25
C LEU A 271 3.92 8.55 9.39
N ARG A 272 4.37 9.80 9.23
CA ARG A 272 5.11 10.54 10.27
C ARG A 272 4.32 10.63 11.58
N TRP A 273 3.02 10.91 11.48
CA TRP A 273 2.13 11.02 12.63
C TRP A 273 1.90 9.68 13.36
N PHE A 274 1.65 8.61 12.61
CA PHE A 274 1.34 7.30 13.18
C PHE A 274 2.59 6.57 13.70
N ALA A 275 3.75 6.75 13.08
CA ALA A 275 4.96 6.02 13.44
C ALA A 275 5.38 6.20 14.90
N VAL A 276 5.12 7.36 15.50
CA VAL A 276 5.48 7.65 16.90
C VAL A 276 4.51 7.05 17.93
N GLN A 277 3.37 6.50 17.47
CA GLN A 277 2.30 5.96 18.30
C GLN A 277 2.45 4.43 18.44
N PRO A 278 2.76 3.91 19.65
CA PRO A 278 3.02 2.48 19.83
C PRO A 278 1.85 1.57 19.44
N ASP A 279 0.61 2.02 19.67
CA ASP A 279 -0.60 1.26 19.36
C ASP A 279 -0.80 1.04 17.86
N MET A 280 -0.20 1.86 16.99
CA MET A 280 -0.25 1.69 15.54
C MET A 280 0.53 0.48 15.05
N TRP A 281 1.55 0.05 15.80
CA TRP A 281 2.38 -1.09 15.47
C TRP A 281 1.85 -2.41 16.04
N SER A 282 0.87 -2.34 16.95
CA SER A 282 0.24 -3.50 17.60
C SER A 282 -0.99 -3.97 16.84
N VAL A 283 -0.84 -5.10 16.13
CA VAL A 283 -1.90 -5.68 15.30
C VAL A 283 -2.20 -7.13 15.73
N PRO A 284 -3.43 -7.62 15.47
CA PRO A 284 -3.77 -9.01 15.75
C PRO A 284 -2.83 -9.98 15.02
N SER A 285 -2.63 -11.18 15.57
CA SER A 285 -1.77 -12.22 14.98
C SER A 285 -2.10 -12.53 13.51
N ASP A 286 -3.38 -12.43 13.15
CA ASP A 286 -3.91 -12.72 11.81
C ASP A 286 -3.34 -11.76 10.75
N ALA A 287 -2.97 -10.55 11.16
CA ALA A 287 -2.34 -9.56 10.30
C ALA A 287 -1.02 -10.07 9.70
N ARG A 288 -0.32 -11.00 10.37
CA ARG A 288 0.91 -11.62 9.83
C ARG A 288 0.66 -12.45 8.56
N ALA A 289 -0.57 -12.88 8.33
CA ALA A 289 -0.94 -13.63 7.12
C ALA A 289 -1.53 -12.71 6.04
N GLU A 290 -2.42 -11.79 6.39
CA GLU A 290 -3.18 -11.01 5.39
C GLU A 290 -2.80 -9.52 5.30
N GLY A 291 -1.92 -9.05 6.17
CA GLY A 291 -1.46 -7.67 6.22
C GLY A 291 -2.36 -6.75 7.03
N TRP A 292 -1.96 -5.48 7.10
CA TRP A 292 -2.67 -4.46 7.85
C TRP A 292 -2.46 -3.07 7.24
N ILE A 293 -3.55 -2.31 7.10
CA ILE A 293 -3.48 -0.90 6.69
C ILE A 293 -2.95 -0.10 7.87
N PHE A 294 -1.78 0.54 7.72
CA PHE A 294 -1.16 1.34 8.75
C PHE A 294 -2.06 2.53 9.14
N GLY A 295 -2.26 2.77 10.43
CA GLY A 295 -3.22 3.77 10.93
C GLY A 295 -4.63 3.23 11.23
N VAL A 296 -4.96 1.99 10.86
CA VAL A 296 -6.18 1.32 11.33
C VAL A 296 -5.92 0.75 12.73
N LYS A 297 -6.66 1.23 13.73
CA LYS A 297 -6.55 0.69 15.10
C LYS A 297 -7.08 -0.74 15.16
N SER A 298 -6.30 -1.63 15.76
CA SER A 298 -6.80 -2.94 16.17
C SER A 298 -7.85 -2.72 17.28
N ALA A 299 -9.00 -3.40 17.18
CA ALA A 299 -10.06 -3.26 18.17
C ALA A 299 -9.72 -3.88 19.55
N LYS A 300 -8.48 -4.35 19.74
CA LYS A 300 -7.97 -4.96 20.97
C LYS A 300 -6.64 -4.29 21.35
N PRO A 301 -6.54 -3.66 22.53
CA PRO A 301 -5.24 -3.32 23.12
C PRO A 301 -4.42 -4.57 23.43
#